data_AF-A0A3S3SNT0-F1
#
_entry.id   AF-A0A3S3SNT0-F1
#
_cell.length_a   1.000
_cell.length_b   1.000
_cell.length_c   1.000
_cell.angle_alpha   90.00
_cell.angle_beta   90.00
_cell.angle_gamma   90.00
#
_symmetry.space_group_name_H-M   'P 1'
#
loop_
_entity.id
_entity.type
_entity.pdbx_description
1 polymer ?
#
loop_
_entity_poly.entity_id
_entity_poly.type
_entity_poly.pdbx_seq_one_letter_code
_entity_poly.pdbx_strand_id
1 'polypeptide(L)'
;MTVHDRIVAEPFSLQRRNPNGGTKPLTAWGFANETDVLTDVLLGSPNFLRHLSTSSLSRKHLREAPCNIQIAQAQHKDLVAAYEHFGVNIHWHEPTPELPMQVYSRDSSVMTPY
;
A
#
# COMPACT_ATOMS: atom_id res chain seq x y z
N MET A 1 -16.93 12.12 -12.28
CA MET A 1 -16.27 12.92 -11.24
C MET A 1 -15.49 11.96 -10.36
N THR A 2 -14.18 11.88 -10.56
CA THR A 2 -13.28 11.10 -9.70
C THR A 2 -13.08 11.83 -8.38
N VAL A 3 -13.09 11.11 -7.26
CA VAL A 3 -13.07 11.63 -5.87
C VAL A 3 -11.82 12.47 -5.52
N HIS A 4 -10.85 12.57 -6.44
CA HIS A 4 -9.61 13.33 -6.29
C HIS A 4 -9.83 14.86 -6.12
N ASP A 5 -11.00 15.40 -6.49
CA ASP A 5 -11.30 16.84 -6.39
C ASP A 5 -11.78 17.31 -5.00
N ARG A 6 -11.89 16.43 -3.99
CA ARG A 6 -12.44 16.78 -2.67
C ARG A 6 -11.45 16.82 -1.51
N ILE A 7 -10.17 16.60 -1.75
CA ILE A 7 -9.15 16.72 -0.71
C ILE A 7 -8.52 18.11 -0.85
N VAL A 8 -8.74 19.01 0.11
CA VAL A 8 -7.92 20.22 0.24
C VAL A 8 -6.50 19.73 0.40
N ALA A 9 -5.68 19.90 -0.64
CA ALA A 9 -4.32 19.40 -0.68
C ALA A 9 -3.51 20.11 0.40
N GLU A 10 -3.36 19.47 1.55
CA GLU A 10 -2.38 19.88 2.55
C GLU A 10 -1.00 19.86 1.88
N PRO A 11 -0.21 20.95 1.95
CA PRO A 11 1.07 21.01 1.29
C PRO A 11 2.01 19.92 1.84
N PHE A 12 2.80 19.32 0.95
CA PHE A 12 3.83 18.36 1.33
C PHE A 12 4.75 18.96 2.40
N SER A 13 5.01 18.20 3.46
CA SER A 13 5.91 18.59 4.54
C SER A 13 6.75 17.40 4.99
N LEU A 14 8.04 17.65 5.24
CA LEU A 14 8.95 16.69 5.88
C LEU A 14 8.73 16.62 7.40
N GLN A 15 8.04 17.61 7.99
CA GLN A 15 7.72 17.66 9.41
C GLN A 15 6.24 17.98 9.60
N ARG A 16 5.44 16.97 9.94
CA ARG A 16 4.02 17.14 10.26
C ARG A 16 3.78 17.46 11.74
N ARG A 17 4.62 16.90 12.63
CA ARG A 17 4.45 17.07 14.09
C ARG A 17 4.87 18.46 14.54
N ASN A 18 3.99 19.09 15.32
CA ASN A 18 4.27 20.33 16.03
C ASN A 18 5.29 20.04 17.16
N PRO A 19 6.49 20.65 17.14
CA PRO A 19 7.51 20.43 18.17
C PRO A 19 7.07 20.92 19.56
N ASN A 20 6.13 21.85 19.63
CA ASN A 20 5.57 22.38 20.89
C ASN A 20 4.42 21.52 21.44
N GLY A 21 4.12 20.37 20.83
CA GLY A 21 2.98 19.52 21.20
C GLY A 21 1.66 19.93 20.53
N GLY A 22 0.60 19.17 20.78
CA GLY A 22 -0.73 19.45 20.22
C GLY A 22 -0.85 19.30 18.71
N THR A 23 -0.10 18.35 18.11
CA THR A 23 -0.28 18.00 16.69
C THR A 23 -1.71 17.49 16.49
N LYS A 24 -2.46 18.12 15.58
CA LYS A 24 -3.84 17.70 15.30
C LYS A 24 -3.82 16.38 14.52
N PRO A 25 -4.77 15.46 14.77
CA PRO A 25 -4.92 14.27 13.95
C PRO A 25 -5.22 14.61 12.48
N LEU A 26 -4.84 13.71 11.58
CA LEU A 26 -5.24 13.73 10.19
C LEU A 26 -6.75 13.53 10.08
N THR A 27 -7.41 14.32 9.22
CA THR A 27 -8.88 14.30 9.06
C THR A 27 -9.34 13.77 7.70
N ALA A 28 -8.45 13.67 6.72
CA ALA A 28 -8.78 13.27 5.35
C ALA A 28 -8.46 11.80 5.06
N TRP A 29 -7.21 11.39 5.30
CA TRP A 29 -6.75 10.02 5.13
C TRP A 29 -5.76 9.70 6.24
N GLY A 30 -5.96 8.58 6.92
CA GLY A 30 -5.23 8.24 8.12
C GLY A 30 -5.70 6.92 8.69
N PHE A 31 -5.06 6.52 9.78
CA PHE A 31 -5.26 5.21 10.36
C PHE A 31 -5.07 5.28 11.87
N ALA A 32 -6.08 4.86 12.62
CA ALA A 32 -6.07 4.89 14.09
C ALA A 32 -5.49 3.61 14.70
N ASN A 33 -5.87 2.45 14.15
CA ASN A 33 -5.49 1.12 14.63
C ASN A 33 -5.85 0.04 13.58
N GLU A 34 -5.31 -1.16 13.75
CA GLU A 34 -5.41 -2.29 12.80
C GLU A 34 -6.70 -3.12 12.89
N THR A 35 -7.67 -2.70 13.71
CA THR A 35 -8.83 -3.54 14.05
C THR A 35 -10.18 -2.90 13.72
N ASP A 36 -10.24 -1.58 13.62
CA ASP A 36 -11.45 -0.87 13.24
C ASP A 36 -11.83 -1.13 11.76
N VAL A 37 -13.04 -0.70 11.40
CA VAL A 37 -13.55 -0.84 10.04
C VAL A 37 -12.60 -0.16 9.05
N LEU A 38 -12.13 -0.93 8.06
CA LEU A 38 -11.28 -0.43 6.99
C LEU A 38 -12.12 0.38 5.98
N THR A 39 -11.80 1.66 5.81
CA THR A 39 -12.47 2.53 4.82
C THR A 39 -11.63 2.78 3.57
N ASP A 40 -10.31 2.76 3.71
CA ASP A 40 -9.34 3.10 2.68
C ASP A 40 -8.13 2.17 2.76
N VAL A 41 -7.59 1.77 1.61
CA VAL A 41 -6.40 0.91 1.53
C VAL A 41 -5.47 1.38 0.42
N LEU A 42 -4.15 1.32 0.66
CA LEU A 42 -3.12 1.58 -0.35
C LEU A 42 -2.57 0.26 -0.89
N LEU A 43 -2.76 0.01 -2.18
CA LEU A 43 -2.27 -1.18 -2.86
C LEU A 43 -1.18 -0.83 -3.90
N GLY A 44 -0.24 -1.74 -4.07
CA GLY A 44 0.74 -1.71 -5.16
C GLY A 44 0.35 -2.68 -6.27
N SER A 45 0.51 -2.26 -7.53
CA SER A 45 0.20 -3.13 -8.66
C SER A 45 1.17 -4.31 -8.77
N PRO A 46 0.69 -5.53 -9.06
CA PRO A 46 1.55 -6.69 -9.34
C PRO A 46 2.08 -6.73 -10.79
N ASN A 47 1.90 -5.67 -11.59
CA ASN A 47 2.27 -5.64 -13.01
C ASN A 47 3.75 -5.92 -13.26
N PHE A 48 4.63 -5.41 -12.40
CA PHE A 48 6.09 -5.60 -12.50
C PHE A 48 6.62 -6.56 -11.43
N LEU A 49 5.75 -7.38 -10.83
CA LEU A 49 6.12 -8.26 -9.72
C LEU A 49 7.23 -9.22 -10.14
N ARG A 50 8.36 -9.14 -9.42
CA ARG A 50 9.46 -10.10 -9.54
C ARG A 50 10.11 -10.31 -8.18
N HIS A 51 10.04 -11.54 -7.68
CA HIS A 51 10.76 -11.92 -6.47
C HIS A 51 12.26 -11.81 -6.66
N LEU A 52 12.91 -11.10 -5.74
CA LEU A 52 14.35 -10.85 -5.77
C LEU A 52 15.07 -11.82 -4.84
N SER A 53 16.23 -12.29 -5.28
CA SER A 53 17.06 -13.24 -4.53
C SER A 53 18.10 -12.51 -3.67
N THR A 54 17.63 -11.67 -2.74
CA THR A 54 18.45 -10.73 -1.96
C THR A 54 19.23 -11.38 -0.81
N SER A 55 18.86 -12.59 -0.39
CA SER A 55 19.42 -13.32 0.76
C SER A 55 19.71 -14.79 0.43
N SER A 56 20.50 -15.48 1.26
CA SER A 56 20.74 -16.92 1.10
C SER A 56 19.45 -17.73 1.17
N LEU A 57 18.53 -17.31 2.05
CA LEU A 57 17.21 -17.92 2.21
C LEU A 57 16.35 -17.73 0.96
N SER A 58 16.17 -16.50 0.48
CA SER A 58 15.38 -16.23 -0.73
C SER A 58 15.99 -16.90 -1.97
N ARG A 59 17.33 -16.92 -2.09
CA ARG A 59 18.02 -17.66 -3.15
C ARG A 59 17.70 -19.15 -3.13
N LYS A 60 17.73 -19.80 -1.96
CA LYS A 60 17.41 -21.23 -1.84
C LYS A 60 15.94 -21.46 -2.21
N HIS A 61 15.04 -20.69 -1.62
CA HIS A 61 13.61 -20.85 -1.84
C HIS A 61 13.22 -20.67 -3.31
N LEU A 62 13.70 -19.61 -3.99
CA LEU A 62 13.36 -19.36 -5.39
C LEU A 62 13.90 -20.41 -6.37
N ARG A 63 14.92 -21.18 -5.99
CA ARG A 63 15.38 -22.34 -6.78
C ARG A 63 14.48 -23.56 -6.60
N GLU A 64 14.00 -23.80 -5.38
CA GLU A 64 13.22 -25.00 -5.02
C GLU A 64 11.72 -24.83 -5.30
N ALA A 65 11.20 -23.61 -5.14
CA ALA A 65 9.80 -23.26 -5.26
C ALA A 65 9.66 -21.86 -5.88
N PRO A 66 9.90 -21.69 -7.19
CA PRO A 66 9.71 -20.41 -7.85
C PRO A 66 8.24 -19.98 -7.80
N CYS A 67 8.02 -18.67 -7.67
CA CYS A 67 6.67 -18.12 -7.66
C CYS A 67 6.05 -18.15 -9.06
N ASN A 68 4.79 -18.57 -9.13
CA ASN A 68 3.97 -18.39 -10.32
C ASN A 68 3.33 -16.99 -10.29
N ILE A 69 3.88 -16.08 -11.08
CA ILE A 69 3.46 -14.66 -11.12
C ILE A 69 2.01 -14.51 -11.60
N GLN A 70 1.56 -15.36 -12.53
CA GLN A 70 0.19 -15.31 -13.06
C GLN A 70 -0.83 -15.67 -11.97
N ILE A 71 -0.52 -16.67 -11.14
CA ILE A 71 -1.35 -17.01 -9.98
C ILE A 71 -1.34 -15.86 -8.97
N ALA A 72 -0.19 -15.27 -8.67
CA ALA A 72 -0.10 -14.13 -7.76
C ALA A 72 -0.93 -12.93 -8.25
N GLN A 73 -0.90 -12.63 -9.55
CA GLN A 73 -1.72 -11.58 -10.18
C GLN A 73 -3.21 -11.89 -10.11
N ALA A 74 -3.62 -13.15 -10.31
CA ALA A 74 -5.00 -13.58 -10.16
C ALA A 74 -5.48 -13.43 -8.71
N GLN A 75 -4.69 -13.88 -7.74
CA GLN A 75 -4.98 -13.72 -6.32
C GLN A 75 -5.08 -12.25 -5.90
N HIS A 76 -4.20 -11.39 -6.43
CA HIS A 76 -4.26 -9.96 -6.20
C HIS A 76 -5.55 -9.35 -6.76
N LYS A 77 -6.02 -9.80 -7.94
CA LYS A 77 -7.30 -9.38 -8.50
C LYS A 77 -8.47 -9.75 -7.59
N ASP A 78 -8.46 -10.96 -7.02
CA ASP A 78 -9.49 -11.40 -6.08
C ASP A 78 -9.49 -10.56 -4.79
N LEU A 79 -8.29 -10.19 -4.29
CA LEU A 79 -8.14 -9.27 -3.15
C LEU A 79 -8.76 -7.89 -3.44
N VAL A 80 -8.48 -7.33 -4.62
CA VAL A 80 -9.07 -6.06 -5.07
C VAL A 80 -10.59 -6.16 -5.12
N ALA A 81 -11.12 -7.22 -5.71
CA ALA A 81 -12.56 -7.44 -5.79
C ALA A 81 -13.20 -7.57 -4.40
N ALA A 82 -12.53 -8.17 -3.43
CA ALA A 82 -13.01 -8.23 -2.05
C ALA A 82 -13.09 -6.83 -1.41
N TYR A 83 -12.06 -6.00 -1.56
CA TYR A 83 -12.09 -4.61 -1.07
C TYR A 83 -13.24 -3.82 -1.70
N GLU A 84 -13.39 -3.89 -3.02
CA GLU A 84 -14.47 -3.22 -3.76
C GLU A 84 -15.86 -3.73 -3.31
N HIS A 85 -16.01 -5.04 -3.10
CA HIS A 85 -17.26 -5.66 -2.63
C HIS A 85 -17.71 -5.11 -1.27
N PHE A 86 -16.77 -4.88 -0.35
CA PHE A 86 -17.05 -4.30 0.96
C PHE A 86 -17.05 -2.77 0.98
N GLY A 87 -16.91 -2.11 -0.18
CA GLY A 87 -16.97 -0.65 -0.30
C GLY A 87 -15.72 0.07 0.23
N VAL A 88 -14.58 -0.62 0.30
CA VAL A 88 -13.30 -0.02 0.69
C VAL A 88 -12.74 0.78 -0.48
N ASN A 89 -12.31 2.02 -0.22
CA ASN A 89 -11.69 2.86 -1.22
C ASN A 89 -10.24 2.42 -1.46
N ILE A 90 -9.91 2.08 -2.69
CA ILE A 90 -8.56 1.64 -3.06
C ILE A 90 -7.77 2.82 -3.62
N HIS A 91 -6.63 3.09 -3.01
CA HIS A 91 -5.58 3.99 -3.48
C HIS A 91 -4.45 3.17 -4.09
N TRP A 92 -3.85 3.66 -5.17
CA TRP A 92 -2.85 2.92 -5.91
C TRP A 92 -1.49 3.61 -5.89
N HIS A 93 -0.44 2.84 -5.67
CA HIS A 93 0.88 3.26 -6.10
C HIS A 93 0.96 3.30 -7.62
N GLU A 94 1.63 4.33 -8.15
CA GLU A 94 2.01 4.35 -9.57
C GLU A 94 2.99 3.18 -9.85
N PRO A 95 2.62 2.24 -10.74
CA PRO A 95 3.45 1.07 -11.01
C PRO A 95 4.78 1.47 -11.62
N THR A 96 5.88 1.10 -10.97
CA THR A 96 7.24 1.46 -11.41
C THR A 96 8.06 0.21 -11.73
N PRO A 97 8.57 0.01 -12.98
CA PRO A 97 9.32 -1.19 -13.36
C PRO A 97 10.56 -1.48 -12.51
N GLU A 98 11.19 -0.44 -11.98
CA GLU A 98 12.38 -0.50 -11.12
C GLU A 98 12.05 -0.98 -9.70
N LEU A 99 10.76 -1.00 -9.32
CA LEU A 99 10.27 -1.41 -8.00
C LEU A 99 9.46 -2.73 -8.09
N PRO A 100 10.11 -3.86 -8.39
CA PRO A 100 9.43 -5.13 -8.66
C PRO A 100 8.74 -5.77 -7.44
N MET A 101 8.90 -5.18 -6.25
CA MET A 101 8.30 -5.63 -4.99
C MET A 101 7.32 -4.58 -4.43
N GLN A 102 6.91 -3.59 -5.22
CA GLN A 102 6.02 -2.48 -4.80
C GLN A 102 4.64 -2.95 -4.35
N VAL A 103 4.23 -4.19 -4.68
CA VAL A 103 3.00 -4.83 -4.18
C VAL A 103 2.93 -4.86 -2.65
N TYR A 104 4.08 -4.91 -1.97
CA TYR A 104 4.18 -4.88 -0.50
C TYR A 104 4.19 -3.45 0.04
N SER A 105 3.11 -2.69 -0.20
CA SER A 105 2.98 -1.27 0.19
C SER A 105 3.32 -1.02 1.67
N ARG A 106 2.95 -1.97 2.54
CA ARG A 106 3.21 -1.96 3.98
C ARG A 106 4.69 -1.87 4.38
N ASP A 107 5.61 -2.40 3.57
CA ASP A 107 7.04 -2.40 3.91
C ASP A 107 7.66 -1.01 3.74
N SER A 108 7.09 -0.20 2.85
CA SER A 108 7.59 1.12 2.49
C SER A 108 6.84 2.26 3.19
N SER A 109 5.63 1.98 3.68
CA SER A 109 4.68 2.98 4.16
C SER A 109 4.18 2.62 5.55
N VAL A 110 4.13 3.63 6.43
CA VAL A 110 3.46 3.54 7.72
C VAL A 110 2.50 4.71 7.85
N MET A 111 1.28 4.43 8.30
CA MET A 111 0.28 5.45 8.55
C MET A 111 0.17 5.63 10.07
N THR A 112 0.09 6.88 10.51
CA THR A 112 -0.25 7.21 11.89
C THR A 112 -1.47 8.13 11.89
N PRO A 113 -2.14 8.33 13.04
CA PRO A 113 -3.24 9.27 13.13
C PRO A 113 -2.82 10.74 12.97
N TYR A 114 -1.53 11.06 12.87
CA TYR A 114 -0.96 12.42 12.93
C TYR A 114 0.03 12.70 11.80
#